data_AF-A0A3R8PJW8-F1
#
_entry.id   AF-A0A3R8PJW8-F1
#
_cell.length_a   1.000
_cell.length_b   1.000
_cell.length_c   1.000
_cell.angle_alpha   90.00
_cell.angle_beta   90.00
_cell.angle_gamma   90.00
#
_symmetry.space_group_name_H-M   'P 1'
#
loop_
_entity.id
_entity.type
_entity.pdbx_description
1 polymer ?
#
loop_
_entity_poly.entity_id
_entity_poly.type
_entity_poly.pdbx_seq_one_letter_code
_entity_poly.pdbx_strand_id
1 'polypeptide(L)'
;MRLLDWISGSGSGRSSPRPELGQTRLVEERDVRGFDTGMFLDHGRRQGTVNLSLPQFDPEQEAGSPLVDESSWREWEDQISRVEQMVCTATIDEAGAGAAAPRIATTFRAVGKAERRDMGRLATEVSLRIPQLYDHAEALGLSARPMTADAAGTAVARALTGVQIPFGRINEVGWDVFNEEVVLDVPAVRAISGAGPVDSDGDHDRGRDLRRCVAFVADISDDQVAGVVDQIMADWSNLGQAAGSGLLRRTRMFRPYVLPDGVGEGLATGQGRRWAVLTVVGNEAADVALRAAVDLAPEVGLKVRRCRGRMATGVLSGLGVGVCGWQHIAAADRITGPTAIRQTPADNGRTKAWE
;
A
#
# COMPACT_ATOMS: atom_id res chain seq x y z
N MET A 1 -5.54 8.32 18.34
CA MET A 1 -5.22 9.41 17.38
C MET A 1 -5.87 9.07 16.03
N ARG A 2 -6.45 10.04 15.30
CA ARG A 2 -7.03 9.75 13.96
C ARG A 2 -5.93 9.88 12.89
N LEU A 3 -5.96 9.01 11.90
CA LEU A 3 -5.02 8.95 10.78
C LEU A 3 -5.19 10.15 9.81
N LEU A 4 -6.29 10.89 9.91
CA LEU A 4 -6.46 12.16 9.20
C LEU A 4 -5.68 13.29 9.86
N ASP A 5 -5.81 13.43 11.19
CA ASP A 5 -5.00 14.34 12.01
C ASP A 5 -3.49 14.05 11.84
N TRP A 6 -3.18 12.87 11.32
CA TRP A 6 -1.86 12.32 11.03
C TRP A 6 -1.27 12.66 9.65
N ILE A 7 -2.08 12.76 8.59
CA ILE A 7 -1.62 13.13 7.23
C ILE A 7 -1.86 14.61 6.90
N SER A 8 -2.89 15.24 7.47
CA SER A 8 -3.24 16.62 7.16
C SER A 8 -2.61 17.60 8.15
N GLY A 9 -1.33 17.41 8.50
CA GLY A 9 -0.60 18.24 9.47
C GLY A 9 -1.04 19.70 9.42
N SER A 10 -1.37 20.27 10.59
CA SER A 10 -1.89 21.63 10.78
C SER A 10 -0.86 22.73 10.49
N GLY A 11 -0.07 22.57 9.43
CA GLY A 11 0.69 23.65 8.81
C GLY A 11 -0.28 24.58 8.10
N SER A 12 -0.03 25.87 8.17
CA SER A 12 -0.84 26.98 7.63
C SER A 12 -1.02 26.98 6.09
N GLY A 13 -0.82 25.85 5.42
CA GLY A 13 -1.08 25.64 4.00
C GLY A 13 -2.25 24.68 3.80
N ARG A 14 -3.07 24.93 2.78
CA ARG A 14 -4.34 24.25 2.46
C ARG A 14 -4.21 22.74 2.17
N SER A 15 -3.85 21.91 3.14
CA SER A 15 -4.00 20.46 3.00
C SER A 15 -5.47 20.11 3.22
N SER A 16 -6.17 19.70 2.16
CA SER A 16 -7.54 19.20 2.31
C SER A 16 -7.51 17.86 3.05
N PRO A 17 -8.40 17.63 4.04
CA PRO A 17 -8.48 16.35 4.71
C PRO A 17 -8.71 15.23 3.68
N ARG A 18 -7.83 14.21 3.69
CA ARG A 18 -7.93 13.02 2.86
C ARG A 18 -9.13 12.16 3.28
N PRO A 19 -10.20 12.07 2.47
CA PRO A 19 -11.36 11.28 2.82
C PRO A 19 -11.02 9.79 2.98
N GLU A 20 -9.97 9.29 2.29
CA GLU A 20 -9.59 7.88 2.30
C GLU A 20 -9.08 7.38 3.66
N LEU A 21 -8.50 8.26 4.47
CA LEU A 21 -7.93 7.92 5.77
C LEU A 21 -8.63 8.62 6.93
N GLY A 22 -9.74 9.29 6.64
CA GLY A 22 -10.35 10.21 7.58
C GLY A 22 -10.99 9.63 8.81
N GLN A 23 -11.18 8.33 8.78
CA GLN A 23 -11.82 7.59 9.82
C GLN A 23 -10.95 6.43 10.30
N THR A 24 -9.67 6.44 9.90
CA THR A 24 -8.71 5.41 10.26
C THR A 24 -8.05 5.74 11.60
N ARG A 25 -7.82 4.74 12.45
CA ARG A 25 -7.14 4.88 13.74
C ARG A 25 -6.22 3.70 13.98
N LEU A 26 -5.06 3.94 14.56
CA LEU A 26 -4.19 2.87 15.03
C LEU A 26 -4.56 2.52 16.47
N VAL A 27 -4.79 1.24 16.74
CA VAL A 27 -5.01 0.66 18.07
C VAL A 27 -4.04 -0.48 18.30
N GLU A 28 -3.94 -0.93 19.55
CA GLU A 28 -3.18 -2.12 19.93
C GLU A 28 -4.10 -3.08 20.65
N GLU A 29 -4.04 -4.35 20.28
CA GLU A 29 -4.77 -5.45 20.90
C GLU A 29 -3.84 -6.64 21.08
N ARG A 30 -4.08 -7.43 22.13
CA ARG A 30 -3.31 -8.66 22.35
C ARG A 30 -3.99 -9.82 21.65
N ASP A 31 -3.23 -10.55 20.83
CA ASP A 31 -3.74 -11.75 20.17
C ASP A 31 -3.85 -12.93 21.15
N VAL A 32 -4.49 -14.02 20.71
CA VAL A 32 -4.70 -15.23 21.54
C VAL A 32 -3.41 -15.99 21.86
N ARG A 33 -2.30 -15.69 21.18
CA ARG A 33 -0.97 -16.24 21.50
C ARG A 33 -0.14 -15.31 22.37
N GLY A 34 -0.71 -14.17 22.78
CA GLY A 34 -0.09 -13.22 23.70
C GLY A 34 0.79 -12.16 23.04
N PHE A 35 0.78 -12.03 21.70
CA PHE A 35 1.49 -10.97 20.99
C PHE A 35 0.67 -9.68 20.97
N ASP A 36 1.30 -8.57 21.32
CA ASP A 36 0.70 -7.24 21.16
C ASP A 36 0.73 -6.87 19.67
N THR A 37 -0.44 -6.58 19.11
CA THR A 37 -0.63 -6.35 17.67
C THR A 37 -1.29 -5.02 17.39
N GLY A 38 -0.62 -4.22 16.57
CA GLY A 38 -1.12 -2.97 16.02
C GLY A 38 -2.13 -3.20 14.90
N MET A 39 -3.24 -2.46 14.95
CA MET A 39 -4.31 -2.54 13.96
C MET A 39 -4.81 -1.18 13.51
N PHE A 40 -4.87 -0.95 12.20
CA PHE A 40 -5.50 0.21 11.60
C PHE A 40 -6.99 -0.02 11.40
N LEU A 41 -7.83 0.65 12.17
CA LEU A 41 -9.29 0.58 12.13
C LEU A 41 -9.86 1.72 11.29
N ASP A 42 -10.40 1.42 10.11
CA ASP A 42 -11.18 2.34 9.29
C ASP A 42 -12.66 2.26 9.69
N HIS A 43 -13.13 3.26 10.43
CA HIS A 43 -14.54 3.34 10.85
C HIS A 43 -15.49 3.58 9.66
N GLY A 44 -15.05 4.23 8.60
CA GLY A 44 -15.88 4.57 7.45
C GLY A 44 -16.21 3.35 6.61
N ARG A 45 -15.21 2.49 6.43
CA ARG A 45 -15.38 1.20 5.73
C ARG A 45 -15.69 0.03 6.65
N ARG A 46 -15.59 0.24 7.97
CA ARG A 46 -15.76 -0.78 9.00
C ARG A 46 -14.81 -1.95 8.78
N GLN A 47 -13.53 -1.61 8.65
CA GLN A 47 -12.44 -2.54 8.35
C GLN A 47 -11.30 -2.39 9.36
N GLY A 48 -10.54 -3.46 9.58
CA GLY A 48 -9.35 -3.48 10.43
C GLY A 48 -8.17 -4.08 9.66
N THR A 49 -7.01 -3.44 9.69
CA THR A 49 -5.81 -3.93 8.99
C THR A 49 -4.68 -4.18 9.96
N VAL A 50 -4.15 -5.40 9.97
CA VAL A 50 -3.00 -5.79 10.79
C VAL A 50 -1.75 -5.89 9.93
N ASN A 51 -0.59 -5.61 10.52
CA ASN A 51 0.70 -5.74 9.84
C ASN A 51 1.56 -6.81 10.52
N LEU A 52 2.20 -7.66 9.73
CA LEU A 52 3.17 -8.66 10.15
C LEU A 52 4.53 -8.33 9.52
N SER A 53 5.60 -8.42 10.29
CA SER A 53 6.98 -8.27 9.82
C SER A 53 7.59 -9.63 9.50
N LEU A 54 8.51 -9.69 8.53
CA LEU A 54 9.31 -10.88 8.22
C LEU A 54 10.80 -10.60 8.58
N PRO A 55 11.18 -10.59 9.86
CA PRO A 55 12.49 -10.12 10.34
C PRO A 55 13.68 -11.00 9.94
N GLN A 56 13.45 -12.25 9.52
CA GLN A 56 14.53 -13.14 9.08
C GLN A 56 15.01 -12.85 7.64
N PHE A 57 14.34 -11.96 6.92
CA PHE A 57 14.85 -11.41 5.68
C PHE A 57 15.83 -10.27 5.99
N ASP A 58 17.09 -10.62 6.25
CA ASP A 58 18.19 -9.66 6.32
C ASP A 58 18.80 -9.47 4.92
N PRO A 59 18.59 -8.31 4.27
CA PRO A 59 19.12 -8.04 2.94
C PRO A 59 20.66 -8.03 2.88
N GLU A 60 21.36 -7.98 4.02
CA GLU A 60 22.82 -7.96 4.08
C GLU A 60 23.45 -9.35 4.35
N GLN A 61 22.68 -10.35 4.82
CA GLN A 61 23.24 -11.65 5.24
C GLN A 61 23.04 -12.81 4.26
N GLU A 62 22.12 -12.73 3.30
CA GLU A 62 21.96 -13.77 2.29
C GLU A 62 22.53 -13.31 0.93
N ALA A 63 23.40 -14.14 0.34
CA ALA A 63 23.84 -14.01 -1.05
C ALA A 63 22.69 -14.28 -2.07
N GLY A 64 21.43 -14.17 -1.62
CA GLY A 64 20.20 -14.37 -2.35
C GLY A 64 19.37 -13.08 -2.44
N SER A 65 18.29 -13.12 -3.21
CA SER A 65 17.39 -11.97 -3.37
C SER A 65 16.77 -11.59 -2.02
N PRO A 66 16.78 -10.31 -1.59
CA PRO A 66 16.13 -9.85 -0.36
C PRO A 66 14.59 -9.87 -0.44
N LEU A 67 14.03 -10.55 -1.45
CA LEU A 67 12.63 -10.59 -1.79
C LEU A 67 12.13 -12.02 -1.67
N VAL A 68 11.01 -12.20 -0.99
CA VAL A 68 10.25 -13.45 -1.03
C VAL A 68 9.76 -13.67 -2.47
N ASP A 69 10.00 -14.87 -3.00
CA ASP A 69 9.64 -15.24 -4.36
C ASP A 69 8.12 -15.26 -4.57
N GLU A 70 7.69 -15.08 -5.83
CA GLU A 70 6.27 -15.02 -6.20
C GLU A 70 5.51 -16.31 -5.89
N SER A 71 6.14 -17.49 -6.02
CA SER A 71 5.49 -18.76 -5.74
C SER A 71 5.17 -18.95 -4.26
N SER A 72 6.10 -18.58 -3.38
CA SER A 72 5.92 -18.58 -1.92
C SER A 72 4.78 -17.66 -1.51
N TRP A 73 4.67 -16.47 -2.13
CA TRP A 73 3.52 -15.59 -1.88
C TRP A 73 2.20 -16.18 -2.34
N ARG A 74 2.15 -16.79 -3.53
CA ARG A 74 0.92 -17.40 -4.05
C ARG A 74 0.46 -18.58 -3.22
N GLU A 75 1.40 -19.40 -2.75
CA GLU A 75 1.09 -20.51 -1.85
C GLU A 75 0.54 -20.01 -0.51
N TRP A 76 1.17 -18.98 0.06
CA TRP A 76 0.67 -18.35 1.29
C TRP A 76 -0.73 -17.75 1.09
N GLU A 77 -0.95 -17.01 0.00
CA GLU A 77 -2.24 -16.43 -0.37
C GLU A 77 -3.35 -17.47 -0.52
N ASP A 78 -3.05 -18.63 -1.11
CA ASP A 78 -3.99 -19.75 -1.22
C ASP A 78 -4.44 -20.24 0.15
N GLN A 79 -3.49 -20.41 1.08
CA GLN A 79 -3.78 -20.86 2.45
C GLN A 79 -4.64 -19.85 3.21
N ILE A 80 -4.27 -18.56 3.18
CA ILE A 80 -4.98 -17.52 3.94
C ILE A 80 -6.30 -17.08 3.28
N SER A 81 -6.56 -17.45 2.02
CA SER A 81 -7.80 -17.11 1.31
C SER A 81 -9.07 -17.55 2.03
N ARG A 82 -8.94 -18.52 2.94
CA ARG A 82 -10.02 -19.13 3.73
C ARG A 82 -10.23 -18.47 5.09
N VAL A 83 -9.38 -17.52 5.46
CA VAL A 83 -9.51 -16.82 6.74
C VAL A 83 -10.78 -15.96 6.71
N GLU A 84 -11.69 -16.23 7.64
CA GLU A 84 -12.97 -15.55 7.72
C GLU A 84 -12.80 -14.03 7.82
N GLN A 85 -13.72 -13.29 7.20
CA GLN A 85 -13.77 -11.82 7.23
C GLN A 85 -12.60 -11.12 6.53
N MET A 86 -11.63 -11.87 5.99
CA MET A 86 -10.55 -11.30 5.19
C MET A 86 -11.11 -10.68 3.90
N VAL A 87 -10.65 -9.46 3.61
CA VAL A 87 -11.06 -8.67 2.44
C VAL A 87 -9.95 -8.67 1.40
N CYS A 88 -8.73 -8.49 1.85
CA CYS A 88 -7.54 -8.31 1.03
C CYS A 88 -6.32 -8.59 1.90
N THR A 89 -5.31 -9.19 1.32
CA THR A 89 -3.95 -9.12 1.85
C THR A 89 -3.09 -8.27 0.93
N ALA A 90 -2.03 -7.71 1.48
CA ALA A 90 -1.01 -6.99 0.75
C ALA A 90 0.37 -7.41 1.24
N THR A 91 1.24 -7.91 0.36
CA THR A 91 2.65 -8.12 0.66
C THR A 91 3.43 -6.91 0.18
N ILE A 92 4.32 -6.41 1.03
CA ILE A 92 4.99 -5.12 0.85
C ILE A 92 6.48 -5.36 0.94
N ASP A 93 7.15 -5.14 -0.17
CA ASP A 93 8.59 -5.28 -0.33
C ASP A 93 9.20 -3.94 -0.72
N GLU A 94 10.42 -3.69 -0.29
CA GLU A 94 11.17 -2.47 -0.59
C GLU A 94 12.51 -2.81 -1.23
N ALA A 95 12.98 -1.97 -2.14
CA ALA A 95 14.28 -2.07 -2.79
C ALA A 95 14.94 -0.68 -2.87
N GLY A 96 16.27 -0.67 -2.87
CA GLY A 96 17.08 0.54 -2.87
C GLY A 96 17.66 0.91 -1.51
N ALA A 97 18.18 2.13 -1.41
CA ALA A 97 18.88 2.60 -0.21
C ALA A 97 17.92 2.67 0.99
N GLY A 98 18.25 1.93 2.05
CA GLY A 98 17.38 1.84 3.22
C GLY A 98 16.05 1.15 2.90
N ALA A 99 16.06 0.04 2.15
CA ALA A 99 14.93 -0.87 2.09
C ALA A 99 14.68 -1.49 3.49
N ALA A 100 13.41 -1.61 3.89
CA ALA A 100 13.04 -2.39 5.08
C ALA A 100 12.82 -3.87 4.74
N ALA A 101 12.83 -4.72 5.78
CA ALA A 101 12.41 -6.11 5.65
C ALA A 101 10.96 -6.20 5.12
N PRO A 102 10.63 -7.24 4.33
CA PRO A 102 9.28 -7.48 3.84
C PRO A 102 8.24 -7.52 4.96
N ARG A 103 7.02 -7.12 4.62
CA ARG A 103 5.88 -7.17 5.54
C ARG A 103 4.59 -7.56 4.84
N ILE A 104 3.65 -8.06 5.63
CA ILE A 104 2.31 -8.44 5.21
C ILE A 104 1.33 -7.49 5.88
N ALA A 105 0.36 -6.96 5.14
CA ALA A 105 -0.76 -6.22 5.67
C ALA A 105 -2.07 -6.93 5.28
N THR A 106 -2.88 -7.34 6.26
CA THR A 106 -4.15 -8.05 5.98
C THR A 106 -5.33 -7.27 6.52
N THR A 107 -6.29 -7.01 5.64
CA THR A 107 -7.51 -6.22 5.92
C THR A 107 -8.69 -7.15 6.14
N PHE A 108 -9.39 -6.95 7.25
CA PHE A 108 -10.61 -7.64 7.64
C PHE A 108 -11.81 -6.68 7.62
N ARG A 109 -13.01 -7.20 7.39
CA ARG A 109 -14.27 -6.42 7.45
C ARG A 109 -15.12 -6.82 8.64
N ALA A 110 -15.84 -5.85 9.19
CA ALA A 110 -16.92 -6.13 10.12
C ALA A 110 -18.10 -6.83 9.41
N VAL A 111 -18.48 -8.01 9.91
CA VAL A 111 -19.60 -8.83 9.42
C VAL A 111 -20.83 -8.66 10.33
N GLY A 112 -20.63 -8.58 11.64
CA GLY A 112 -21.71 -8.46 12.63
C GLY A 112 -22.24 -7.03 12.82
N LYS A 113 -23.51 -6.89 13.24
CA LYS A 113 -24.07 -5.57 13.64
C LYS A 113 -23.27 -4.95 14.80
N ALA A 114 -22.79 -5.77 15.73
CA ALA A 114 -22.03 -5.31 16.88
C ALA A 114 -20.66 -4.76 16.47
N GLU A 115 -19.87 -5.51 15.68
CA GLU A 115 -18.60 -5.04 15.10
C GLU A 115 -18.77 -3.75 14.28
N ARG A 116 -19.84 -3.66 13.47
CA ARG A 116 -20.12 -2.48 12.65
C ARG A 116 -20.45 -1.22 13.46
N ARG A 117 -20.92 -1.40 14.71
CA ARG A 117 -21.25 -0.30 15.64
C ARG A 117 -20.06 0.04 16.52
N ASP A 118 -19.26 -0.96 16.89
CA ASP A 118 -18.13 -0.86 17.79
C ASP A 118 -16.89 -1.51 17.16
N MET A 119 -15.97 -0.66 16.70
CA MET A 119 -14.73 -1.10 16.08
C MET A 119 -13.75 -1.75 17.08
N GLY A 120 -13.89 -1.51 18.39
CA GLY A 120 -13.12 -2.25 19.40
C GLY A 120 -13.49 -3.72 19.38
N ARG A 121 -14.78 -4.03 19.21
CA ARG A 121 -15.23 -5.41 19.01
C ARG A 121 -14.68 -6.03 17.73
N LEU A 122 -14.62 -5.26 16.62
CA LEU A 122 -13.93 -5.74 15.42
C LEU A 122 -12.46 -6.07 15.72
N ALA A 123 -11.76 -5.20 16.45
CA ALA A 123 -10.37 -5.43 16.79
C ALA A 123 -10.19 -6.72 17.60
N THR A 124 -11.01 -6.94 18.63
CA THR A 124 -11.03 -8.19 19.40
C THR A 124 -11.29 -9.41 18.51
N GLU A 125 -12.27 -9.34 17.62
CA GLU A 125 -12.59 -10.44 16.68
C GLU A 125 -11.43 -10.74 15.73
N VAL A 126 -10.79 -9.70 15.19
CA VAL A 126 -9.62 -9.86 14.32
C VAL A 126 -8.47 -10.49 15.08
N SER A 127 -8.22 -10.12 16.34
CA SER A 127 -7.16 -10.70 17.19
C SER A 127 -7.29 -12.21 17.42
N LEU A 128 -8.48 -12.78 17.27
CA LEU A 128 -8.68 -14.25 17.29
C LEU A 128 -8.17 -14.94 16.02
N ARG A 129 -8.05 -14.20 14.91
CA ARG A 129 -7.76 -14.70 13.55
C ARG A 129 -6.32 -14.45 13.12
N ILE A 130 -5.64 -13.45 13.70
CA ILE A 130 -4.24 -13.10 13.38
C ILE A 130 -3.29 -14.32 13.41
N PRO A 131 -3.39 -15.26 14.37
CA PRO A 131 -2.49 -16.42 14.37
C PRO A 131 -2.50 -17.24 13.10
N GLN A 132 -3.66 -17.40 12.47
CA GLN A 132 -3.77 -18.14 11.21
C GLN A 132 -2.84 -17.54 10.15
N LEU A 133 -2.70 -16.21 10.10
CA LEU A 133 -1.86 -15.53 9.11
C LEU A 133 -0.38 -15.90 9.26
N TYR A 134 0.16 -15.80 10.47
CA TYR A 134 1.58 -16.08 10.71
C TYR A 134 1.88 -17.57 10.87
N ASP A 135 0.90 -18.40 11.26
CA ASP A 135 1.05 -19.86 11.25
C ASP A 135 1.17 -20.39 9.82
N HIS A 136 0.33 -19.89 8.90
CA HIS A 136 0.44 -20.22 7.47
C HIS A 136 1.74 -19.72 6.85
N ALA A 137 2.24 -18.56 7.29
CA ALA A 137 3.54 -18.06 6.88
C ALA A 137 4.67 -18.97 7.41
N GLU A 138 4.64 -19.33 8.69
CA GLU A 138 5.65 -20.18 9.35
C GLU A 138 5.71 -21.58 8.72
N ALA A 139 4.57 -22.14 8.31
CA ALA A 139 4.50 -23.40 7.57
C ALA A 139 5.26 -23.38 6.23
N LEU A 140 5.45 -22.19 5.64
CA LEU A 140 6.21 -21.96 4.40
C LEU A 140 7.64 -21.47 4.68
N GLY A 141 8.10 -21.52 5.93
CA GLY A 141 9.41 -20.99 6.33
C GLY A 141 9.48 -19.46 6.41
N LEU A 142 8.34 -18.77 6.25
CA LEU A 142 8.27 -17.33 6.41
C LEU A 142 8.00 -17.02 7.89
N SER A 143 9.04 -16.58 8.61
CA SER A 143 8.95 -16.25 10.05
C SER A 143 8.19 -14.95 10.31
N ALA A 144 6.92 -14.86 9.91
CA ALA A 144 6.08 -13.70 10.10
C ALA A 144 5.76 -13.48 11.59
N ARG A 145 5.84 -12.23 12.04
CA ARG A 145 5.52 -11.84 13.42
C ARG A 145 4.60 -10.63 13.45
N PRO A 146 3.55 -10.61 14.28
CA PRO A 146 2.72 -9.42 14.47
C PRO A 146 3.55 -8.22 14.87
N MET A 147 3.23 -7.07 14.29
CA MET A 147 3.87 -5.81 14.66
C MET A 147 3.05 -5.14 15.76
N THR A 148 3.70 -4.59 16.78
CA THR A 148 3.07 -3.70 17.76
C THR A 148 2.51 -2.45 17.07
N ALA A 149 1.67 -1.67 17.75
CA ALA A 149 1.17 -0.41 17.18
C ALA A 149 2.33 0.53 16.81
N ASP A 150 3.32 0.70 17.68
CA ASP A 150 4.47 1.56 17.40
C ASP A 150 5.29 1.08 16.19
N ALA A 151 5.54 -0.23 16.08
CA ALA A 151 6.27 -0.80 14.96
C ALA A 151 5.50 -0.67 13.64
N ALA A 152 4.20 -0.99 13.64
CA ALA A 152 3.34 -0.87 12.46
C ALA A 152 3.23 0.60 12.01
N GLY A 153 3.06 1.51 12.95
CA GLY A 153 3.05 2.94 12.69
C GLY A 153 4.36 3.43 12.08
N THR A 154 5.50 3.07 12.68
CA THR A 154 6.82 3.47 12.20
C THR A 154 7.11 2.92 10.80
N ALA A 155 6.73 1.67 10.53
CA ALA A 155 6.85 1.08 9.19
C ALA A 155 6.00 1.81 8.15
N VAL A 156 4.77 2.18 8.50
CA VAL A 156 3.90 2.98 7.65
C VAL A 156 4.47 4.37 7.39
N ALA A 157 5.00 5.03 8.43
CA ALA A 157 5.60 6.36 8.30
C ALA A 157 6.83 6.33 7.39
N ARG A 158 7.70 5.33 7.55
CA ARG A 158 8.83 5.08 6.64
C ARG A 158 8.36 4.81 5.23
N ALA A 159 7.40 3.90 5.05
CA ALA A 159 6.90 3.56 3.73
C ALA A 159 6.33 4.80 3.02
N LEU A 160 5.75 5.74 3.77
CA LEU A 160 5.32 7.01 3.21
C LEU A 160 6.50 7.91 2.83
N THR A 161 7.41 8.18 3.76
CA THR A 161 8.41 9.25 3.63
C THR A 161 9.72 8.82 2.97
N GLY A 162 9.96 7.51 2.87
CA GLY A 162 11.24 6.93 2.49
C GLY A 162 12.31 7.01 3.59
N VAL A 163 11.99 7.52 4.78
CA VAL A 163 12.92 7.70 5.89
C VAL A 163 12.33 7.22 7.21
N GLN A 164 13.17 6.68 8.08
CA GLN A 164 12.70 6.19 9.37
C GLN A 164 12.42 7.35 10.32
N ILE A 165 11.14 7.64 10.57
CA ILE A 165 10.67 8.57 11.59
C ILE A 165 9.68 7.86 12.52
N PRO A 166 9.65 8.22 13.82
CA PRO A 166 8.61 7.72 14.73
C PRO A 166 7.22 8.09 14.21
N PHE A 167 6.25 7.18 14.38
CA PHE A 167 4.88 7.40 13.92
C PHE A 167 4.25 8.70 14.47
N GLY A 168 4.61 9.12 15.68
CA GLY A 168 4.09 10.37 16.26
C GLY A 168 4.53 11.66 15.54
N ARG A 169 5.59 11.61 14.73
CA ARG A 169 6.17 12.78 14.05
C ARG A 169 5.69 13.00 12.62
N ILE A 170 4.93 12.07 12.06
CA ILE A 170 4.48 12.18 10.67
C ILE A 170 3.47 13.32 10.44
N ASN A 171 2.85 13.88 11.50
CA ASN A 171 2.06 15.11 11.40
C ASN A 171 2.93 16.32 10.98
N GLU A 172 4.25 16.20 11.11
CA GLU A 172 5.22 17.19 10.64
C GLU A 172 5.49 17.05 9.13
N VAL A 173 5.04 15.95 8.50
CA VAL A 173 5.21 15.71 7.07
C VAL A 173 4.14 16.48 6.30
N GLY A 174 4.56 17.45 5.51
CA GLY A 174 3.68 18.11 4.54
C GLY A 174 3.36 17.17 3.39
N TRP A 175 2.13 17.26 2.86
CA TRP A 175 1.68 16.45 1.74
C TRP A 175 0.89 17.30 0.76
N ASP A 176 1.40 17.39 -0.47
CA ASP A 176 0.69 17.98 -1.59
C ASP A 176 0.53 17.00 -2.75
N VAL A 177 -0.54 17.18 -3.53
CA VAL A 177 -0.79 16.40 -4.75
C VAL A 177 -0.82 17.39 -5.89
N PHE A 178 0.17 17.30 -6.76
CA PHE A 178 0.23 18.07 -8.00
C PHE A 178 0.02 17.13 -9.17
N ASN A 179 -0.41 17.65 -10.32
CA ASN A 179 -0.79 16.86 -11.49
C ASN A 179 0.20 15.70 -11.75
N GLU A 180 -0.24 14.49 -11.39
CA GLU A 180 0.46 13.22 -11.53
C GLU A 180 1.55 12.86 -10.50
N GLU A 181 1.75 13.62 -9.42
CA GLU A 181 2.70 13.28 -8.36
C GLU A 181 2.21 13.66 -6.96
N VAL A 182 2.78 13.00 -5.96
CA VAL A 182 2.65 13.37 -4.56
C VAL A 182 3.97 13.98 -4.12
N VAL A 183 3.96 15.17 -3.55
CA VAL A 183 5.14 15.83 -2.99
C VAL A 183 5.01 15.80 -1.48
N LEU A 184 6.01 15.24 -0.82
CA LEU A 184 6.13 15.19 0.63
C LEU A 184 7.18 16.20 1.08
N ASP A 185 6.84 16.98 2.08
CA ASP A 185 7.76 17.85 2.81
C ASP A 185 8.13 17.15 4.11
N VAL A 186 9.27 16.47 4.12
CA VAL A 186 9.66 15.55 5.19
C VAL A 186 10.66 16.23 6.13
N PRO A 187 10.52 16.15 7.46
CA PRO A 187 11.55 16.64 8.37
C PRO A 187 12.89 15.93 8.11
N ALA A 188 13.97 16.69 8.00
CA ALA A 188 15.31 16.12 7.83
C ALA A 188 15.63 15.24 9.04
N VAL A 189 15.90 13.96 8.76
CA VAL A 189 16.39 13.04 9.77
C VAL A 189 17.88 13.29 9.90
N ARG A 190 18.30 14.01 10.95
CA ARG A 190 19.73 14.12 11.27
C ARG A 190 20.26 12.71 11.46
N ALA A 191 21.23 12.30 10.64
CA ALA A 191 21.94 11.05 10.83
C ALA A 191 22.47 11.01 12.27
N ILE A 192 22.07 10.00 13.05
CA ILE A 192 22.68 9.73 14.35
C ILE A 192 23.99 9.01 14.06
N SER A 193 25.00 9.73 13.60
CA SER A 193 26.42 9.37 13.75
C SER A 193 27.28 10.56 13.33
N GLY A 194 28.23 10.91 14.20
CA GLY A 194 29.04 12.11 14.06
C GLY A 194 30.13 11.97 12.99
N ALA A 195 30.22 12.99 12.13
CA ALA A 195 31.45 13.42 11.48
C ALA A 195 31.27 14.84 10.91
N GLY A 196 31.84 15.84 11.60
CA GLY A 196 32.33 17.12 11.04
C GLY A 196 31.31 18.19 10.60
N PRO A 197 31.55 19.48 10.93
CA PRO A 197 30.79 20.58 10.37
C PRO A 197 31.26 20.86 8.94
N VAL A 198 30.32 20.97 8.00
CA VAL A 198 30.56 21.60 6.70
C VAL A 198 29.93 22.98 6.77
N ASP A 199 30.78 24.01 6.86
CA ASP A 199 30.38 25.39 6.64
C ASP A 199 30.03 25.57 5.16
N SER A 200 28.79 25.98 4.89
CA SER A 200 28.45 26.67 3.65
C SER A 200 27.32 27.67 3.93
N ASP A 201 27.70 28.94 3.96
CA ASP A 201 26.82 30.10 3.89
C ASP A 201 25.86 29.98 2.69
N GLY A 202 24.55 30.12 2.94
CA GLY A 202 23.55 30.23 1.89
C GLY A 202 22.22 29.58 2.25
N ASP A 203 21.33 30.38 2.81
CA ASP A 203 19.89 30.15 2.97
C ASP A 203 19.45 29.20 4.10
N HIS A 204 18.51 29.68 4.90
CA HIS A 204 18.06 29.06 6.15
C HIS A 204 16.75 28.28 6.01
N ASP A 205 16.57 27.56 4.90
CA ASP A 205 15.48 26.57 4.76
C ASP A 205 15.87 25.24 5.44
N ARG A 206 16.05 25.37 6.75
CA ARG A 206 16.74 24.45 7.67
C ARG A 206 15.94 23.17 7.92
N GLY A 207 16.44 22.05 7.38
CA GLY A 207 16.15 20.72 7.90
C GLY A 207 14.83 20.10 7.44
N ARG A 208 14.48 20.28 6.16
CA ARG A 208 13.40 19.54 5.50
C ARG A 208 13.85 19.03 4.14
N ASP A 209 13.37 17.85 3.77
CA ASP A 209 13.65 17.13 2.53
C ASP A 209 12.35 17.02 1.72
N LEU A 210 12.34 17.57 0.51
CA LEU A 210 11.25 17.34 -0.44
C LEU A 210 11.41 15.97 -1.12
N ARG A 211 10.39 15.12 -1.01
CA ARG A 211 10.34 13.79 -1.64
C ARG A 211 9.18 13.72 -2.62
N ARG A 212 9.44 13.24 -3.83
CA ARG A 212 8.43 12.94 -4.84
C ARG A 212 8.03 11.47 -4.73
N CYS A 213 6.72 11.27 -4.73
CA CYS A 213 6.09 9.96 -4.70
C CYS A 213 5.27 9.75 -5.97
N VAL A 214 5.58 8.67 -6.69
CA VAL A 214 4.87 8.26 -7.91
C VAL A 214 4.47 6.80 -7.81
N ALA A 215 3.20 6.53 -8.05
CA ALA A 215 2.61 5.20 -8.00
C ALA A 215 2.19 4.72 -9.39
N PHE A 216 2.50 3.46 -9.67
CA PHE A 216 2.11 2.71 -10.85
C PHE A 216 1.32 1.48 -10.40
N VAL A 217 0.29 1.11 -11.15
CA VAL A 217 -0.50 -0.12 -10.94
C VAL A 217 -0.19 -1.12 -12.03
N ALA A 218 -0.04 -2.39 -11.66
CA ALA A 218 0.18 -3.50 -12.55
C ALA A 218 -0.78 -4.64 -12.24
N ASP A 219 -1.36 -5.28 -13.26
CA ASP A 219 -2.12 -6.52 -13.09
C ASP A 219 -1.16 -7.71 -13.09
N ILE A 220 -0.81 -8.19 -11.89
CA ILE A 220 0.12 -9.32 -11.70
C ILE A 220 -0.62 -10.66 -11.65
N SER A 221 -1.90 -10.70 -12.03
CA SER A 221 -2.59 -11.98 -12.30
C SER A 221 -1.98 -12.70 -13.51
N ASP A 222 -1.28 -11.95 -14.36
CA ASP A 222 -0.45 -12.45 -15.45
C ASP A 222 0.99 -12.68 -14.94
N ASP A 223 1.46 -13.92 -15.03
CA ASP A 223 2.78 -14.32 -14.53
C ASP A 223 3.94 -13.63 -15.26
N GLN A 224 3.75 -13.21 -16.52
CA GLN A 224 4.75 -12.41 -17.23
C GLN A 224 4.86 -11.01 -16.61
N VAL A 225 3.74 -10.42 -16.21
CA VAL A 225 3.73 -9.12 -15.50
C VAL A 225 4.37 -9.24 -14.12
N ALA A 226 4.04 -10.30 -13.39
CA ALA A 226 4.66 -10.59 -12.10
C ALA A 226 6.19 -10.73 -12.23
N GLY A 227 6.66 -11.53 -13.20
CA GLY A 227 8.10 -11.73 -13.44
C GLY A 227 8.85 -10.44 -13.78
N VAL A 228 8.26 -9.54 -14.59
CA VAL A 228 8.91 -8.25 -14.87
C VAL A 228 8.93 -7.35 -13.63
N VAL A 229 7.84 -7.31 -12.86
CA VAL A 229 7.80 -6.54 -11.62
C VAL A 229 8.90 -7.03 -10.65
N ASP A 230 9.13 -8.33 -10.60
CA ASP A 230 10.18 -8.94 -9.77
C ASP A 230 11.59 -8.56 -10.27
N GLN A 231 11.79 -8.58 -11.58
CA GLN A 231 13.04 -8.14 -12.21
C GLN A 231 13.32 -6.65 -11.92
N ILE A 232 12.31 -5.78 -12.05
CA ILE A 232 12.43 -4.35 -11.71
C ILE A 232 12.83 -4.18 -10.25
N MET A 233 12.23 -4.93 -9.32
CA MET A 233 12.59 -4.86 -7.90
C MET A 233 14.02 -5.32 -7.64
N ALA A 234 14.48 -6.39 -8.29
CA ALA A 234 15.84 -6.89 -8.16
C ALA A 234 16.88 -5.90 -8.73
N ASP A 235 16.58 -5.32 -9.91
CA ASP A 235 17.46 -4.36 -10.58
C ASP A 235 17.48 -2.99 -9.89
N TRP A 236 16.44 -2.68 -9.11
CA TRP A 236 16.34 -1.37 -8.45
C TRP A 236 17.50 -1.08 -7.52
N SER A 237 18.08 -2.09 -6.88
CA SER A 237 19.28 -1.91 -6.05
C SER A 237 20.47 -1.38 -6.85
N ASN A 238 20.59 -1.77 -8.12
CA ASN A 238 21.62 -1.28 -9.05
C ASN A 238 21.24 0.11 -9.62
N LEU A 239 19.96 0.33 -9.93
CA LEU A 239 19.45 1.60 -10.45
C LEU A 239 19.46 2.71 -9.40
N GLY A 240 19.21 2.38 -8.13
CA GLY A 240 19.10 3.32 -7.01
C GLY A 240 20.42 4.01 -6.66
N GLN A 241 21.56 3.34 -6.92
CA GLN A 241 22.88 3.97 -6.82
C GLN A 241 23.09 5.05 -7.89
N ALA A 242 22.57 4.84 -9.11
CA ALA A 242 22.66 5.80 -10.21
C ALA A 242 21.60 6.93 -10.12
N ALA A 243 20.42 6.64 -9.54
CA ALA A 243 19.27 7.56 -9.47
C ALA A 243 19.22 8.43 -8.19
N GLY A 244 20.27 8.40 -7.36
CA GLY A 244 20.39 9.29 -6.20
C GLY A 244 19.46 8.95 -5.03
N SER A 245 19.45 7.68 -4.58
CA SER A 245 18.82 7.20 -3.33
C SER A 245 17.28 7.13 -3.30
N GLY A 246 16.65 6.78 -4.42
CA GLY A 246 15.20 6.49 -4.44
C GLY A 246 14.85 5.14 -3.82
N LEU A 247 13.81 5.11 -2.99
CA LEU A 247 13.19 3.88 -2.49
C LEU A 247 12.12 3.42 -3.48
N LEU A 248 12.19 2.18 -3.96
CA LEU A 248 11.09 1.55 -4.66
C LEU A 248 10.38 0.61 -3.72
N ARG A 249 9.07 0.72 -3.65
CA ARG A 249 8.21 -0.18 -2.91
C ARG A 249 7.29 -0.91 -3.87
N ARG A 250 7.24 -2.22 -3.77
CA ARG A 250 6.20 -3.06 -4.36
C ARG A 250 5.17 -3.41 -3.29
N THR A 251 3.91 -3.21 -3.60
CA THR A 251 2.80 -3.72 -2.80
C THR A 251 1.94 -4.64 -3.66
N ARG A 252 2.11 -5.95 -3.51
CA ARG A 252 1.25 -6.94 -4.16
C ARG A 252 -0.01 -7.06 -3.33
N MET A 253 -1.16 -6.97 -3.95
CA MET A 253 -2.45 -7.11 -3.30
C MET A 253 -3.16 -8.33 -3.85
N PHE A 254 -3.64 -9.17 -2.95
CA PHE A 254 -4.49 -10.30 -3.28
C PHE A 254 -5.84 -10.13 -2.62
N ARG A 255 -6.88 -10.18 -3.46
CA ARG A 255 -8.27 -10.23 -3.02
C ARG A 255 -8.86 -11.59 -3.39
N PRO A 256 -9.21 -12.44 -2.42
CA PRO A 256 -9.88 -13.70 -2.70
C PRO A 256 -11.26 -13.43 -3.34
N TYR A 257 -11.71 -14.33 -4.21
CA TYR A 257 -13.09 -14.29 -4.67
C TYR A 257 -14.03 -14.61 -3.50
N VAL A 258 -15.11 -13.84 -3.40
CA VAL A 258 -16.17 -14.13 -2.42
C VAL A 258 -16.93 -15.34 -2.95
N LEU A 259 -16.80 -16.47 -2.26
CA LEU A 259 -17.67 -17.62 -2.55
C LEU A 259 -19.11 -17.30 -2.11
N PRO A 260 -20.12 -17.62 -2.92
CA PRO A 260 -21.50 -17.55 -2.48
C PRO A 260 -21.74 -18.43 -1.25
N ASP A 261 -22.62 -18.01 -0.35
CA ASP A 261 -23.03 -18.82 0.80
C ASP A 261 -23.55 -20.19 0.32
N GLY A 262 -23.05 -21.28 0.90
CA GLY A 262 -23.49 -22.66 0.60
C GLY A 262 -22.61 -23.46 -0.36
N VAL A 263 -21.54 -22.87 -0.90
CA VAL A 263 -20.47 -23.64 -1.56
C VAL A 263 -19.55 -24.14 -0.45
N GLY A 264 -19.49 -25.46 -0.22
CA GLY A 264 -18.80 -26.06 0.92
C GLY A 264 -17.35 -25.57 1.11
N GLU A 265 -16.88 -25.64 2.37
CA GLU A 265 -15.56 -25.18 2.85
C GLU A 265 -14.34 -25.67 2.04
N GLY A 266 -14.53 -26.63 1.11
CA GLY A 266 -13.49 -27.22 0.27
C GLY A 266 -13.29 -26.60 -1.13
N LEU A 267 -14.04 -25.57 -1.55
CA LEU A 267 -13.92 -24.97 -2.91
C LEU A 267 -13.31 -23.56 -2.95
N ALA A 268 -12.88 -23.01 -1.81
CA ALA A 268 -12.05 -21.80 -1.76
C ALA A 268 -10.62 -22.15 -2.19
N THR A 269 -10.46 -22.42 -3.48
CA THR A 269 -9.17 -22.45 -4.17
C THR A 269 -8.66 -21.01 -4.30
N GLY A 270 -7.35 -20.77 -4.20
CA GLY A 270 -6.58 -19.50 -4.24
C GLY A 270 -6.71 -18.65 -5.50
N GLN A 271 -7.92 -18.64 -6.02
CA GLN A 271 -8.48 -17.85 -7.07
C GLN A 271 -8.89 -16.51 -6.47
N GLY A 272 -8.36 -15.44 -7.06
CA GLY A 272 -8.61 -14.08 -6.63
C GLY A 272 -7.99 -13.11 -7.60
N ARG A 273 -8.27 -11.83 -7.42
CA ARG A 273 -7.63 -10.79 -8.23
C ARG A 273 -6.31 -10.42 -7.58
N ARG A 274 -5.25 -10.34 -8.38
CA ARG A 274 -3.93 -9.88 -7.95
C ARG A 274 -3.55 -8.62 -8.71
N TRP A 275 -3.06 -7.63 -7.99
CA TRP A 275 -2.47 -6.43 -8.61
C TRP A 275 -1.33 -5.92 -7.75
N ALA A 276 -0.34 -5.31 -8.37
CA ALA A 276 0.75 -4.65 -7.67
C ALA A 276 0.62 -3.14 -7.77
N VAL A 277 1.04 -2.45 -6.72
CA VAL A 277 1.34 -1.02 -6.77
C VAL A 277 2.82 -0.83 -6.57
N LEU A 278 3.49 -0.29 -7.58
CA LEU A 278 4.88 0.14 -7.50
C LEU A 278 4.89 1.62 -7.09
N THR A 279 5.47 1.95 -5.95
CA THR A 279 5.63 3.32 -5.48
C THR A 279 7.11 3.67 -5.42
N VAL A 280 7.52 4.70 -6.15
CA VAL A 280 8.84 5.32 -5.96
C VAL A 280 8.70 6.46 -4.97
N VAL A 281 9.58 6.51 -3.99
CA VAL A 281 9.74 7.62 -3.05
C VAL A 281 11.17 8.15 -3.19
N GLY A 282 11.34 9.34 -3.73
CA GLY A 282 12.68 9.85 -4.07
C GLY A 282 12.66 11.22 -4.73
N ASN A 283 13.60 11.45 -5.63
CA ASN A 283 13.69 12.67 -6.44
C ASN A 283 13.12 12.42 -7.86
N GLU A 284 13.25 13.41 -8.75
CA GLU A 284 12.82 13.28 -10.16
C GLU A 284 13.53 12.14 -10.90
N ALA A 285 14.83 11.98 -10.66
CA ALA A 285 15.64 10.96 -11.33
C ALA A 285 15.15 9.54 -11.02
N ALA A 286 14.64 9.31 -9.81
CA ALA A 286 14.04 8.03 -9.43
C ALA A 286 12.75 7.71 -10.23
N ASP A 287 11.86 8.68 -10.46
CA ASP A 287 10.68 8.47 -11.33
C ASP A 287 11.10 8.15 -12.78
N VAL A 288 12.06 8.91 -13.31
CA VAL A 288 12.59 8.69 -14.67
C VAL A 288 13.20 7.29 -14.80
N ALA A 289 13.96 6.84 -13.79
CA ALA A 289 14.56 5.50 -13.77
C ALA A 289 13.51 4.40 -13.77
N LEU A 290 12.43 4.50 -12.96
CA LEU A 290 11.37 3.51 -12.97
C LEU A 290 10.65 3.45 -14.32
N ARG A 291 10.35 4.60 -14.92
CA ARG A 291 9.71 4.63 -16.24
C ARG A 291 10.58 3.98 -17.30
N ALA A 292 11.87 4.30 -17.32
CA ALA A 292 12.81 3.66 -18.23
C ALA A 292 12.81 2.13 -18.02
N ALA A 293 12.82 1.65 -16.77
CA ALA A 293 12.78 0.23 -16.46
C ALA A 293 11.47 -0.43 -16.94
N VAL A 294 10.32 0.23 -16.77
CA VAL A 294 9.01 -0.26 -17.25
C VAL A 294 8.94 -0.26 -18.78
N ASP A 295 9.45 0.79 -19.44
CA ASP A 295 9.44 0.95 -20.90
C ASP A 295 10.38 -0.05 -21.61
N LEU A 296 11.47 -0.45 -20.94
CA LEU A 296 12.38 -1.50 -21.41
C LEU A 296 11.76 -2.91 -21.40
N ALA A 297 10.59 -3.07 -20.78
CA ALA A 297 9.83 -4.32 -20.75
C ALA A 297 8.52 -4.19 -21.55
N PRO A 298 8.57 -4.22 -22.90
CA PRO A 298 7.43 -3.90 -23.77
C PRO A 298 6.24 -4.85 -23.61
N GLU A 299 6.47 -6.10 -23.16
CA GLU A 299 5.42 -7.09 -22.88
C GLU A 299 4.46 -6.63 -21.77
N VAL A 300 4.92 -5.74 -20.89
CA VAL A 300 4.19 -5.29 -19.69
C VAL A 300 4.00 -3.78 -19.63
N GLY A 301 4.71 -2.98 -20.45
CA GLY A 301 4.57 -1.51 -20.47
C GLY A 301 3.13 -1.01 -20.67
N LEU A 302 2.26 -1.78 -21.35
CA LEU A 302 0.83 -1.46 -21.50
C LEU A 302 -0.03 -1.85 -20.28
N LYS A 303 0.47 -2.76 -19.45
CA LYS A 303 -0.19 -3.33 -18.27
C LYS A 303 0.26 -2.65 -16.96
N VAL A 304 1.42 -2.00 -16.96
CA VAL A 304 1.89 -1.11 -15.89
C VAL A 304 1.47 0.32 -16.20
N ARG A 305 0.65 0.93 -15.36
CA ARG A 305 0.09 2.26 -15.62
C ARG A 305 0.31 3.20 -14.46
N ARG A 306 0.78 4.41 -14.74
CA ARG A 306 0.82 5.50 -13.75
C ARG A 306 -0.60 5.75 -13.23
N CYS A 307 -0.75 5.92 -11.92
CA CYS A 307 -2.03 6.19 -11.25
C CYS A 307 -2.53 7.63 -11.48
N ARG A 308 -2.60 8.09 -12.74
CA ARG A 308 -3.05 9.44 -13.10
C ARG A 308 -4.44 9.75 -12.55
N GLY A 309 -4.58 10.94 -11.96
CA GLY A 309 -5.81 11.37 -11.27
C GLY A 309 -6.12 10.64 -9.96
N ARG A 310 -5.33 9.64 -9.57
CA ARG A 310 -5.52 8.77 -8.40
C ARG A 310 -4.20 8.55 -7.63
N MET A 311 -3.26 9.48 -7.78
CA MET A 311 -1.89 9.31 -7.30
C MET A 311 -1.83 9.14 -5.78
N ALA A 312 -2.58 9.97 -5.05
CA ALA A 312 -2.70 9.85 -3.60
C ALA A 312 -3.23 8.47 -3.17
N THR A 313 -4.31 7.99 -3.80
CA THR A 313 -4.85 6.65 -3.52
C THR A 313 -3.83 5.55 -3.82
N GLY A 314 -3.09 5.65 -4.92
CA GLY A 314 -2.02 4.72 -5.26
C GLY A 314 -0.95 4.65 -4.18
N VAL A 315 -0.38 5.80 -3.81
CA VAL A 315 0.64 5.89 -2.74
C VAL A 315 0.12 5.33 -1.41
N LEU A 316 -1.10 5.71 -1.01
CA LEU A 316 -1.72 5.27 0.25
C LEU A 316 -2.01 3.77 0.27
N SER A 317 -2.39 3.19 -0.87
CA SER A 317 -2.68 1.77 -0.97
C SER A 317 -1.44 0.91 -0.73
N GLY A 318 -0.25 1.45 -1.03
CA GLY A 318 1.02 0.79 -0.75
C GLY A 318 1.49 0.85 0.71
N LEU A 319 0.76 1.54 1.60
CA LEU A 319 1.22 1.74 2.99
C LEU A 319 0.86 0.58 3.92
N GLY A 320 -0.10 -0.28 3.59
CA GLY A 320 -0.58 -1.32 4.51
C GLY A 320 -1.47 -0.79 5.65
N VAL A 321 -2.20 0.30 5.39
CA VAL A 321 -3.13 0.95 6.35
C VAL A 321 -4.61 0.65 6.06
N GLY A 322 -4.89 -0.32 5.19
CA GLY A 322 -6.27 -0.73 4.84
C GLY A 322 -6.89 0.02 3.66
N VAL A 323 -6.14 0.94 3.02
CA VAL A 323 -6.58 1.59 1.77
C VAL A 323 -6.48 0.57 0.63
N CYS A 324 -7.55 -0.17 0.41
CA CYS A 324 -7.64 -1.09 -0.71
C CYS A 324 -7.95 -0.28 -1.97
N GLY A 325 -6.97 -0.07 -2.85
CA GLY A 325 -7.10 0.85 -4.00
C GLY A 325 -8.41 0.70 -4.78
N TRP A 326 -8.86 -0.52 -5.04
CA TRP A 326 -10.13 -0.82 -5.73
C TRP A 326 -11.38 -0.27 -5.03
N GLN A 327 -11.35 -0.08 -3.71
CA GLN A 327 -12.47 0.46 -2.94
C GLN A 327 -12.57 2.00 -3.03
N HIS A 328 -11.47 2.67 -3.31
CA HIS A 328 -11.36 4.13 -3.42
C HIS A 328 -11.38 4.59 -4.88
N ILE A 329 -11.09 3.67 -5.79
CA ILE A 329 -11.21 3.82 -7.22
C ILE A 329 -12.67 3.51 -7.63
N ALA A 330 -13.57 4.48 -7.40
CA ALA A 330 -14.89 4.40 -8.02
C ALA A 330 -14.70 4.36 -9.57
N ALA A 331 -15.24 3.31 -10.20
CA ALA A 331 -15.20 3.01 -11.64
C ALA A 331 -13.87 2.48 -12.22
N ALA A 332 -13.50 1.24 -11.87
CA ALA A 332 -12.55 0.43 -12.67
C ALA A 332 -13.14 -0.92 -13.17
N ASP A 333 -14.33 -1.33 -12.75
CA ASP A 333 -15.10 -2.40 -13.43
C ASP A 333 -15.83 -1.88 -14.70
N ARG A 334 -15.51 -0.67 -15.18
CA ARG A 334 -15.91 -0.19 -16.52
C ARG A 334 -14.69 0.01 -17.40
N ILE A 335 -13.95 -1.07 -17.61
CA ILE A 335 -13.11 -1.22 -18.80
C ILE A 335 -13.58 -2.51 -19.47
N THR A 336 -14.67 -2.41 -20.25
CA THR A 336 -14.85 -2.94 -21.62
C THR A 336 -16.33 -2.90 -21.99
N GLY A 337 -16.69 -1.91 -22.80
CA GLY A 337 -17.90 -1.85 -23.59
C GLY A 337 -17.75 -0.66 -24.52
N PRO A 338 -17.92 -0.81 -25.85
CA PRO A 338 -17.66 0.26 -26.79
C PRO A 338 -18.53 1.46 -26.43
N THR A 339 -17.89 2.61 -26.38
CA THR A 339 -18.48 3.92 -26.18
C THR A 339 -19.71 4.05 -27.05
N ALA A 340 -20.91 3.93 -26.47
CA ALA A 340 -22.13 4.30 -27.16
C ALA A 340 -22.02 5.80 -27.44
N ILE A 341 -21.72 6.12 -28.69
CA ILE A 341 -21.83 7.47 -29.25
C ILE A 341 -23.21 7.96 -28.85
N ARG A 342 -23.26 9.00 -28.01
CA ARG A 342 -24.48 9.75 -27.75
C ARG A 342 -24.95 10.26 -29.12
N GLN A 343 -25.94 9.59 -29.70
CA GLN A 343 -26.75 10.19 -30.75
C GLN A 343 -27.47 11.38 -30.12
N THR A 344 -27.06 12.57 -30.50
CA THR A 344 -27.82 13.80 -30.30
C THR A 344 -29.20 13.58 -30.94
N PRO A 345 -30.32 13.81 -30.24
CA PRO A 345 -31.63 13.66 -30.86
C PRO A 345 -31.75 14.70 -31.97
N ALA A 346 -32.04 14.21 -33.18
CA ALA A 346 -32.43 15.05 -34.29
C ALA A 346 -33.70 15.82 -33.91
N ASP A 347 -33.60 17.13 -34.02
CA ASP A 347 -34.69 18.07 -34.05
C ASP A 347 -35.72 17.64 -35.12
N ASN A 348 -36.90 17.22 -34.70
CA ASN A 348 -38.04 16.99 -35.58
C ASN A 348 -39.30 17.48 -34.87
N GLY A 349 -39.73 18.67 -35.27
CA GLY A 349 -40.93 19.32 -34.76
C GLY A 349 -42.25 18.69 -35.20
N ARG A 350 -43.32 19.24 -34.61
CA ARG A 350 -44.77 19.05 -34.88
C ARG A 350 -45.28 17.67 -34.40
N THR A 351 -46.35 17.59 -33.62
CA THR A 351 -47.67 18.21 -33.81
C THR A 351 -48.45 18.38 -32.49
N LYS A 352 -49.29 19.42 -32.46
CA LYS A 352 -50.37 19.69 -31.49
C LYS A 352 -51.59 18.78 -31.72
N ALA A 353 -52.43 18.72 -30.68
CA ALA A 353 -53.84 18.26 -30.61
C ALA A 353 -54.02 16.73 -30.69
N TRP A 354 -54.88 16.08 -29.90
CA TRP A 354 -56.27 16.41 -29.58
C TRP A 354 -56.70 15.92 -28.17
N GLU A 355 -57.64 16.68 -27.59
CA GLU A 355 -58.65 16.39 -26.55
C GLU A 355 -58.27 15.68 -25.23
#